data_AF-A0A969GQ71-F1
#
_entry.id   AF-A0A969GQ71-F1
#
_cell.length_a   1.000
_cell.length_b   1.000
_cell.length_c   1.000
_cell.angle_alpha   90.00
_cell.angle_beta   90.00
_cell.angle_gamma   90.00
#
_symmetry.space_group_name_H-M   'P 1'
#
loop_
_entity.id
_entity.type
_entity.pdbx_description
1 polymer ?
#
loop_
_entity_poly.entity_id
_entity_poly.type
_entity_poly.pdbx_seq_one_letter_code
_entity_poly.pdbx_strand_id
1 'polypeptide(L)'
;MTGEYADASTTSLSQLMLLQGQETPDLQGFLPLSVRFNPATYYQQYARVPGEYDSDYENFQVAGPQEAALQAVLAHTRSHQVPVVFVNLPLTQEYLDPTRLRYEQEFEAYMLQVAVQQGGLIYRDLSESWLSAHDYFSDPSHLNRYGAYQVSVRLAEDSLIPWHQAVQNQD
;
A
#
# COMPACT_ATOMS: atom_id res chain seq x y z
N MET A 1 -27.92 -32.87 21.72
CA MET A 1 -28.27 -32.46 20.35
C MET A 1 -27.31 -31.34 20.00
N THR A 2 -26.16 -31.70 19.44
CA THR A 2 -25.05 -30.82 19.09
C THR A 2 -25.22 -30.39 17.64
N GLY A 3 -25.42 -29.09 17.40
CA GLY A 3 -25.44 -28.50 16.07
C GLY A 3 -24.10 -27.82 15.81
N GLU A 4 -23.26 -28.49 15.03
CA GLU A 4 -21.99 -28.01 14.53
C GLU A 4 -22.29 -27.12 13.30
N TYR A 5 -22.08 -25.80 13.42
CA TYR A 5 -22.19 -24.90 12.27
C TYR A 5 -20.88 -25.01 11.47
N ALA A 6 -21.00 -25.59 10.28
CA ALA A 6 -19.94 -25.66 9.30
C ALA A 6 -19.48 -24.25 8.90
N ASP A 7 -18.18 -24.02 9.03
CA ASP A 7 -17.48 -22.81 8.62
C ASP A 7 -17.57 -22.67 7.08
N ALA A 8 -18.34 -21.70 6.61
CA ALA A 8 -18.45 -21.38 5.19
C ALA A 8 -17.16 -20.65 4.79
N SER A 9 -16.26 -21.40 4.14
CA SER A 9 -14.96 -20.94 3.66
C SER A 9 -15.06 -19.64 2.84
N THR A 10 -14.73 -18.52 3.46
CA THR A 10 -14.53 -17.23 2.78
C THR A 10 -13.24 -17.30 1.99
N THR A 11 -13.36 -17.72 0.73
CA THR A 11 -12.26 -17.66 -0.23
C THR A 11 -11.93 -16.18 -0.46
N SER A 12 -10.72 -15.76 -0.11
CA SER A 12 -10.31 -14.35 -0.21
C SER A 12 -10.30 -13.88 -1.68
N LEU A 13 -10.43 -12.57 -1.90
CA LEU A 13 -10.30 -11.97 -3.24
C LEU A 13 -8.97 -12.35 -3.91
N SER A 14 -7.90 -12.45 -3.13
CA SER A 14 -6.61 -12.98 -3.58
C SER A 14 -6.69 -14.42 -4.10
N GLN A 15 -7.54 -15.25 -3.49
CA GLN A 15 -7.73 -16.64 -3.87
C GLN A 15 -8.68 -16.81 -5.07
N LEU A 16 -9.62 -15.89 -5.27
CA LEU A 16 -10.43 -15.79 -6.49
C LEU A 16 -9.61 -15.26 -7.67
N MET A 17 -8.69 -14.32 -7.46
CA MET A 17 -7.78 -13.83 -8.49
C MET A 17 -6.78 -14.90 -8.95
N LEU A 18 -6.29 -15.74 -8.03
CA LEU A 18 -5.46 -16.91 -8.35
C LEU A 18 -6.17 -17.93 -9.27
N LEU A 19 -7.50 -17.98 -9.25
CA LEU A 19 -8.29 -18.96 -10.01
C LEU A 19 -8.63 -18.50 -11.44
N GLN A 20 -8.48 -17.21 -11.78
CA GLN A 20 -8.90 -16.66 -13.08
C GLN A 20 -7.76 -16.48 -14.11
N GLY A 21 -6.50 -16.67 -13.72
CA GLY A 21 -5.36 -16.68 -14.62
C GLY A 21 -4.10 -17.05 -13.84
N GLN A 22 -3.41 -18.11 -14.26
CA GLN A 22 -2.31 -18.74 -13.53
C GLN A 22 -1.10 -17.81 -13.35
N GLU A 23 -1.14 -16.97 -12.33
CA GLU A 23 0.04 -16.26 -11.85
C GLU A 23 0.45 -16.90 -10.53
N THR A 24 1.62 -17.55 -10.54
CA THR A 24 2.23 -18.13 -9.33
C THR A 24 3.24 -17.14 -8.78
N PRO A 25 3.41 -17.08 -7.45
CA PRO A 25 4.53 -16.36 -6.86
C PRO A 25 5.86 -16.76 -7.51
N ASP A 26 6.75 -15.81 -7.73
CA ASP A 26 8.11 -16.09 -8.19
C ASP A 26 8.95 -16.73 -7.07
N LEU A 27 10.23 -16.99 -7.36
CA LEU A 27 11.15 -17.61 -6.39
C LEU A 27 11.38 -16.75 -5.13
N GLN A 28 11.02 -15.48 -5.18
CA GLN A 28 11.11 -14.50 -4.10
C GLN A 28 9.76 -14.32 -3.39
N GLY A 29 8.73 -15.08 -3.79
CA GLY A 29 7.38 -15.02 -3.22
C GLY A 29 6.55 -13.84 -3.73
N PHE A 30 7.00 -13.13 -4.76
CA PHE A 30 6.25 -12.01 -5.33
C PHE A 30 5.23 -12.49 -6.36
N LEU A 31 3.99 -12.02 -6.27
CA LEU A 31 2.92 -12.34 -7.22
C LEU A 31 2.71 -11.16 -8.19
N PRO A 32 3.22 -11.24 -9.44
CA PRO A 32 3.23 -10.11 -10.36
C PRO A 32 1.91 -9.99 -11.14
N LEU A 33 0.87 -9.47 -10.48
CA LEU A 33 -0.45 -9.28 -11.08
C LEU A 33 -0.37 -8.54 -12.43
N SER A 34 -0.80 -9.16 -13.53
CA SER A 34 -0.84 -8.50 -14.85
C SER A 34 -2.19 -7.86 -15.20
N VAL A 35 -3.22 -8.10 -14.38
CA VAL A 35 -4.55 -7.50 -14.53
C VAL A 35 -4.46 -5.96 -14.47
N ARG A 36 -5.23 -5.31 -15.32
CA ARG A 36 -5.31 -3.85 -15.42
C ARG A 36 -6.69 -3.40 -15.00
N PHE A 37 -6.72 -2.47 -14.05
CA PHE A 37 -7.94 -1.85 -13.59
C PHE A 37 -8.60 -1.11 -14.75
N ASN A 38 -9.87 -1.44 -15.00
CA ASN A 38 -10.71 -0.72 -15.95
C ASN A 38 -12.00 -0.33 -15.22
N PRO A 39 -12.19 0.94 -14.85
CA PRO A 39 -13.36 1.36 -14.08
C PRO A 39 -14.69 1.08 -14.80
N ALA A 40 -14.69 1.05 -16.14
CA ALA A 40 -15.90 0.80 -16.92
C ALA A 40 -16.43 -0.63 -16.76
N THR A 41 -15.56 -1.60 -16.48
CA THR A 41 -15.93 -3.01 -16.32
C THR A 41 -15.82 -3.50 -14.88
N TYR A 42 -14.88 -2.98 -14.10
CA TYR A 42 -14.64 -3.38 -12.72
C TYR A 42 -15.89 -3.19 -11.85
N TYR A 43 -16.54 -2.02 -11.93
CA TYR A 43 -17.72 -1.72 -11.12
C TYR A 43 -19.01 -2.40 -11.62
N GLN A 44 -18.94 -3.20 -12.69
CA GLN A 44 -20.02 -4.12 -13.05
C GLN A 44 -19.99 -5.38 -12.18
N GLN A 45 -18.81 -5.72 -11.64
CA GLN A 45 -18.58 -6.91 -10.80
C GLN A 45 -18.46 -6.56 -9.32
N TYR A 46 -17.93 -5.38 -9.00
CA TYR A 46 -17.66 -4.93 -7.63
C TYR A 46 -18.43 -3.65 -7.32
N ALA A 47 -18.98 -3.57 -6.11
CA ALA A 47 -19.68 -2.36 -5.68
C ALA A 47 -18.70 -1.19 -5.56
N ARG A 48 -19.12 -0.02 -6.04
CA ARG A 48 -18.43 1.24 -5.75
C ARG A 48 -18.90 1.77 -4.41
N VAL A 49 -18.07 1.62 -3.37
CA VAL A 49 -18.36 2.11 -2.01
C VAL A 49 -17.64 3.44 -1.80
N PRO A 50 -18.37 4.57 -1.67
CA PRO A 50 -17.78 5.85 -1.29
C PRO A 50 -17.13 5.75 0.09
N GLY A 51 -16.01 6.45 0.30
CA GLY A 51 -15.28 6.46 1.57
C GLY A 51 -16.12 6.94 2.76
N GLU A 52 -17.15 7.76 2.54
CA GLU A 52 -18.11 8.18 3.58
C GLU A 52 -18.94 7.01 4.15
N TYR A 53 -19.08 5.93 3.39
CA TYR A 53 -19.81 4.71 3.78
C TYR A 53 -18.91 3.48 3.93
N ASP A 54 -17.60 3.70 3.93
CA ASP A 54 -16.61 2.65 4.08
C ASP A 54 -16.27 2.49 5.58
N SER A 55 -16.55 1.31 6.14
CA SER A 55 -16.35 1.05 7.56
C SER A 55 -14.88 1.12 7.98
N ASP A 56 -13.94 0.94 7.04
CA ASP A 56 -12.51 1.07 7.32
C ASP A 56 -12.12 2.52 7.65
N TYR A 57 -12.95 3.48 7.22
CA TYR A 57 -12.79 4.90 7.51
C TYR A 57 -13.70 5.38 8.66
N GLU A 58 -14.56 4.50 9.19
CA GLU A 58 -15.39 4.80 10.35
C GLU A 58 -14.49 4.99 11.58
N ASN A 59 -14.52 6.19 12.17
CA ASN A 59 -13.63 6.57 13.28
C ASN A 59 -12.14 6.39 12.96
N PHE A 60 -11.75 6.61 11.70
CA PHE A 60 -10.34 6.57 11.31
C PHE A 60 -9.50 7.46 12.23
N GLN A 61 -8.41 6.89 12.73
CA GLN A 61 -7.42 7.58 13.54
C GLN A 61 -6.06 6.96 13.26
N VAL A 62 -5.04 7.82 13.18
CA VAL A 62 -3.67 7.35 13.01
C VAL A 62 -3.18 6.61 14.26
N ALA A 63 -3.54 7.13 15.44
CA ALA A 63 -3.13 6.53 16.71
C ALA A 63 -3.76 5.16 16.91
N GLY A 64 -2.96 4.19 17.35
CA GLY A 64 -3.43 2.84 17.61
C GLY A 64 -2.36 1.76 17.46
N PRO A 65 -2.78 0.49 17.31
CA PRO A 65 -1.84 -0.63 17.22
C PRO A 65 -0.86 -0.52 16.05
N GLN A 66 -1.30 -0.01 14.90
CA GLN A 66 -0.44 0.16 13.73
C GLN A 66 0.59 1.26 13.92
N GLU A 67 0.21 2.35 14.59
CA GLU A 67 1.14 3.39 15.01
C GLU A 67 2.20 2.84 15.95
N ALA A 68 1.79 2.10 16.99
CA ALA A 68 2.70 1.49 17.95
C ALA A 68 3.67 0.51 17.26
N ALA A 69 3.18 -0.24 16.27
CA ALA A 69 4.00 -1.13 15.46
C ALA A 69 5.03 -0.37 14.61
N LEU A 70 4.61 0.72 13.94
CA LEU A 70 5.53 1.59 13.20
C LEU A 70 6.62 2.14 14.12
N GLN A 71 6.23 2.67 15.29
CA GLN A 71 7.16 3.19 16.29
C GLN A 71 8.15 2.13 16.77
N ALA A 72 7.69 0.90 17.01
CA ALA A 72 8.55 -0.22 17.38
C ALA A 72 9.55 -0.59 16.28
N VAL A 73 9.11 -0.63 15.01
CA VAL A 73 9.99 -0.86 13.85
C VAL A 73 11.05 0.24 13.77
N LEU A 74 10.66 1.51 13.84
CA LEU A 74 11.58 2.64 13.77
C LEU A 74 12.57 2.71 14.93
N ALA A 75 12.16 2.29 16.13
CA ALA A 75 13.06 2.16 17.27
C ALA A 75 14.08 1.03 17.07
N HIS A 76 13.60 -0.11 16.56
CA HIS A 76 14.44 -1.28 16.31
C HIS A 76 15.46 -1.03 15.19
N THR A 77 15.03 -0.49 14.04
CA THR A 77 15.93 -0.24 12.91
C THR A 77 16.99 0.79 13.26
N ARG A 78 16.62 1.83 14.00
CA ARG A 78 17.56 2.85 14.49
C ARG A 78 18.62 2.29 15.43
N SER A 79 18.26 1.38 16.35
CA SER A 79 19.25 0.76 17.24
C SER A 79 20.24 -0.13 16.49
N HIS A 80 19.89 -0.56 15.27
CA HIS A 80 20.74 -1.32 14.35
C HIS A 80 21.30 -0.47 13.20
N GLN A 81 21.12 0.85 13.23
CA GLN A 81 21.58 1.78 12.19
C GLN A 81 21.06 1.44 10.78
N VAL A 82 19.88 0.83 10.70
CA VAL A 82 19.20 0.52 9.43
C VAL A 82 18.33 1.71 9.04
N PRO A 83 18.61 2.40 7.93
CA PRO A 83 17.74 3.47 7.45
C PRO A 83 16.42 2.90 6.95
N VAL A 84 15.30 3.54 7.30
CA VAL A 84 13.97 3.16 6.82
C VAL A 84 13.49 4.16 5.79
N VAL A 85 13.12 3.67 4.60
CA VAL A 85 12.36 4.46 3.61
C VAL A 85 10.92 3.97 3.66
N PHE A 86 10.00 4.84 4.06
CA PHE A 86 8.57 4.56 3.97
C PHE A 86 8.02 5.22 2.71
N VAL A 87 7.40 4.41 1.85
CA VAL A 87 6.82 4.86 0.59
C VAL A 87 5.31 4.77 0.72
N ASN A 88 4.63 5.92 0.67
CA ASN A 88 3.19 5.96 0.54
C ASN A 88 2.84 5.76 -0.94
N LEU A 89 2.15 4.67 -1.25
CA LEU A 89 2.02 4.21 -2.64
C LEU A 89 0.92 4.97 -3.38
N PRO A 90 1.04 5.11 -4.72
CA PRO A 90 0.01 5.70 -5.57
C PRO A 90 -1.36 5.05 -5.40
N LEU A 91 -2.41 5.86 -5.52
CA LEU A 91 -3.82 5.45 -5.55
C LEU A 91 -4.47 5.96 -6.84
N THR A 92 -5.60 5.37 -7.27
CA THR A 92 -6.36 5.94 -8.40
C THR A 92 -7.26 7.07 -7.94
N GLN A 93 -7.64 7.94 -8.87
CA GLN A 93 -8.62 9.00 -8.63
C GLN A 93 -9.99 8.45 -8.20
N GLU A 94 -10.38 7.26 -8.69
CA GLU A 94 -11.63 6.61 -8.33
C GLU A 94 -11.66 6.14 -6.88
N TYR A 95 -10.51 5.73 -6.34
CA TYR A 95 -10.36 5.32 -4.95
C TYR A 95 -10.25 6.54 -4.03
N LEU A 96 -9.38 7.48 -4.39
CA LEU A 96 -9.07 8.70 -3.62
C LEU A 96 -10.17 9.76 -3.74
N ASP A 97 -11.38 9.38 -3.35
CA ASP A 97 -12.52 10.29 -3.23
C ASP A 97 -12.27 11.33 -2.12
N PRO A 98 -13.10 12.39 -2.01
CA PRO A 98 -12.86 13.46 -1.04
C PRO A 98 -12.73 13.01 0.41
N THR A 99 -13.42 11.94 0.81
CA THR A 99 -13.33 11.40 2.17
C THR A 99 -11.99 10.72 2.39
N ARG A 100 -11.59 9.82 1.47
CA ARG A 100 -10.31 9.12 1.57
C ARG A 100 -9.12 10.08 1.43
N LEU A 101 -9.21 11.08 0.55
CA LEU A 101 -8.20 12.13 0.39
C LEU A 101 -7.96 12.90 1.69
N ARG A 102 -9.02 13.22 2.44
CA ARG A 102 -8.88 13.90 3.74
C ARG A 102 -8.05 13.06 4.72
N TYR A 103 -8.36 11.76 4.83
CA TYR A 103 -7.63 10.87 5.72
C TYR A 103 -6.20 10.59 5.23
N GLU A 104 -5.98 10.55 3.92
CA GLU A 104 -4.65 10.48 3.32
C GLU A 104 -3.79 11.68 3.73
N GLN A 105 -4.36 12.89 3.69
CA GLN A 105 -3.69 14.12 4.14
C GLN A 105 -3.40 14.12 5.66
N GLU A 106 -4.30 13.57 6.47
CA GLU A 106 -4.07 13.38 7.91
C GLU A 106 -2.91 12.40 8.16
N PHE A 107 -2.84 11.30 7.40
CA PHE A 107 -1.76 10.34 7.45
C PHE A 107 -0.41 10.92 6.98
N GLU A 108 -0.40 11.65 5.87
CA GLU A 108 0.78 12.35 5.34
C GLU A 108 1.38 13.31 6.38
N ALA A 109 0.52 14.13 7.00
CA ALA A 109 0.95 15.10 8.01
C ALA A 109 1.60 14.38 9.21
N TYR A 110 1.03 13.25 9.64
CA TYR A 110 1.61 12.42 10.68
C TYR A 110 2.98 11.85 10.26
N MET A 111 3.08 11.27 9.06
CA MET A 111 4.33 10.65 8.59
C MET A 111 5.46 11.66 8.42
N LEU A 112 5.15 12.87 7.94
CA LEU A 112 6.09 13.99 7.91
C LEU A 112 6.54 14.39 9.32
N GLN A 113 5.62 14.44 10.29
CA GLN A 113 5.96 14.71 11.68
C GLN A 113 6.93 13.65 12.23
N VAL A 114 6.65 12.36 11.98
CA VAL A 114 7.52 11.25 12.40
C VAL A 114 8.91 11.38 11.78
N ALA A 115 8.99 11.63 10.47
CA ALA A 115 10.26 11.77 9.75
C ALA A 115 11.12 12.91 10.30
N VAL A 116 10.51 14.06 10.60
CA VAL A 116 11.23 15.26 11.10
C VAL A 116 11.60 15.13 12.58
N GLN A 117 10.67 14.71 13.43
CA GLN A 117 10.84 14.79 14.89
C GLN A 117 11.57 13.59 15.47
N GLN A 118 11.32 12.41 14.92
CA GLN A 118 11.86 11.18 15.50
C GLN A 118 13.16 10.77 14.81
N GLY A 119 13.34 11.10 13.53
CA GLY A 119 14.51 10.69 12.76
C GLY A 119 14.55 9.17 12.51
N GLY A 120 15.44 8.74 11.61
CA GLY A 120 15.55 7.33 11.20
C GLY A 120 14.50 6.88 10.17
N LEU A 121 13.66 7.81 9.70
CA LEU A 121 12.67 7.59 8.65
C LEU A 121 12.87 8.61 7.52
N ILE A 122 12.95 8.12 6.28
CA ILE A 122 12.80 8.90 5.06
C ILE A 122 11.39 8.63 4.53
N TYR A 123 10.54 9.65 4.52
CA TYR A 123 9.18 9.54 4.01
C TYR A 123 9.10 9.98 2.55
N ARG A 124 8.51 9.15 1.70
CA ARG A 124 8.27 9.42 0.29
C ARG A 124 6.80 9.22 -0.04
N ASP A 125 6.11 10.33 -0.23
CA ASP A 125 4.74 10.29 -0.72
C ASP A 125 4.68 10.19 -2.24
N LEU A 126 3.91 9.23 -2.72
CA LEU A 126 3.53 9.05 -4.12
C LEU A 126 2.01 8.86 -4.28
N SER A 127 1.22 9.07 -3.22
CA SER A 127 -0.22 8.75 -3.19
C SER A 127 -1.01 9.47 -4.29
N GLU A 128 -0.70 10.74 -4.54
CA GLU A 128 -1.30 11.55 -5.60
C GLU A 128 -0.58 11.45 -6.97
N SER A 129 0.41 10.55 -7.10
CA SER A 129 1.03 10.28 -8.40
C SER A 129 0.14 9.36 -9.25
N TRP A 130 0.13 9.56 -10.56
CA TRP A 130 -0.51 8.64 -11.52
C TRP A 130 -2.01 8.37 -11.28
N LEU A 131 -2.74 9.33 -10.71
CA LEU A 131 -4.17 9.21 -10.38
C LEU A 131 -5.07 8.69 -11.52
N SER A 132 -4.72 8.97 -12.78
CA SER A 132 -5.48 8.53 -13.97
C SER A 132 -4.83 7.38 -14.75
N ALA A 133 -3.71 6.81 -14.27
CA ALA A 133 -2.97 5.76 -14.97
C ALA A 133 -3.50 4.38 -14.57
N HIS A 134 -4.77 4.07 -14.86
CA HIS A 134 -5.44 2.84 -14.40
C HIS A 134 -4.71 1.55 -14.80
N ASP A 135 -3.96 1.59 -15.91
CA ASP A 135 -3.11 0.50 -16.38
C ASP A 135 -1.98 0.09 -15.40
N TYR A 136 -1.69 0.90 -14.38
CA TYR A 136 -0.72 0.62 -13.32
C TYR A 136 -1.32 -0.12 -12.12
N PHE A 137 -2.63 -0.34 -12.14
CA PHE A 137 -3.37 -0.87 -11.00
C PHE A 137 -4.07 -2.17 -11.35
N SER A 138 -4.25 -3.05 -10.37
CA SER A 138 -5.06 -4.26 -10.49
C SER A 138 -6.52 -4.02 -10.10
N ASP A 139 -6.74 -3.07 -9.19
CA ASP A 139 -8.02 -2.56 -8.71
C ASP A 139 -7.84 -1.07 -8.32
N PRO A 140 -8.86 -0.34 -7.83
CA PRO A 140 -8.72 1.10 -7.55
C PRO A 140 -7.60 1.49 -6.54
N SER A 141 -7.13 0.59 -5.67
CA SER A 141 -6.17 0.90 -4.61
C SER A 141 -4.85 0.12 -4.69
N HIS A 142 -4.79 -0.97 -5.45
CA HIS A 142 -3.62 -1.84 -5.50
C HIS A 142 -2.89 -1.74 -6.85
N LEU A 143 -1.57 -1.59 -6.78
CA LEU A 143 -0.71 -1.62 -7.97
C LEU A 143 -0.65 -3.03 -8.55
N ASN A 144 -0.61 -3.08 -9.88
CA ASN A 144 -0.23 -4.28 -10.62
C ASN A 144 1.29 -4.28 -10.88
N ARG A 145 1.80 -5.28 -11.61
CA ARG A 145 3.23 -5.38 -11.94
C ARG A 145 3.78 -4.17 -12.73
N TYR A 146 2.95 -3.52 -13.53
CA TYR A 146 3.36 -2.35 -14.32
C TYR A 146 3.50 -1.12 -13.42
N GLY A 147 2.56 -0.92 -12.49
CA GLY A 147 2.64 0.14 -11.48
C GLY A 147 3.81 -0.08 -10.51
N ALA A 148 4.00 -1.30 -10.02
CA ALA A 148 5.13 -1.67 -9.17
C ALA A 148 6.48 -1.39 -9.87
N TYR A 149 6.59 -1.68 -11.17
CA TYR A 149 7.76 -1.32 -11.97
C TYR A 149 7.98 0.20 -12.00
N GLN A 150 6.94 1.00 -12.22
CA GLN A 150 7.06 2.46 -12.25
C GLN A 150 7.46 3.05 -10.89
N VAL A 151 6.91 2.52 -9.80
CA VAL A 151 7.36 2.85 -8.44
C VAL A 151 8.85 2.54 -8.28
N SER A 152 9.30 1.35 -8.70
CA SER A 152 10.71 0.97 -8.59
C SER A 152 11.65 1.92 -9.34
N VAL A 153 11.28 2.34 -10.55
CA VAL A 153 12.04 3.33 -11.34
C VAL A 153 12.05 4.68 -10.62
N ARG A 154 10.88 5.14 -10.14
CA ARG A 154 10.73 6.43 -9.45
C ARG A 154 11.55 6.52 -8.17
N LEU A 155 11.68 5.41 -7.43
CA LEU A 155 12.50 5.30 -6.23
C LEU A 155 13.99 5.24 -6.56
N ALA A 156 14.39 4.52 -7.60
CA ALA A 156 15.79 4.46 -8.02
C ALA A 156 16.34 5.84 -8.45
N GLU A 157 15.49 6.68 -9.04
CA GLU A 157 15.83 8.05 -9.45
C GLU A 157 15.75 9.07 -8.31
N ASP A 158 15.31 8.66 -7.13
CA ASP A 158 15.08 9.56 -6.02
C ASP A 158 16.36 9.89 -5.24
N SER A 159 16.86 11.12 -5.40
CA SER A 159 18.06 11.60 -4.74
C SER A 159 17.93 11.84 -3.23
N LEU A 160 16.72 11.88 -2.67
CA LEU A 160 16.54 11.99 -1.21
C LEU A 160 16.76 10.64 -0.51
N ILE A 161 16.74 9.53 -1.24
CA ILE A 161 17.11 8.22 -0.70
C ILE A 161 18.63 8.06 -0.83
N PRO A 162 19.37 7.82 0.26
CA PRO A 162 20.83 7.73 0.25
C PRO A 162 21.30 6.35 -0.23
N TRP A 163 20.94 5.96 -1.45
CA TRP A 163 21.25 4.65 -2.04
C TRP A 163 22.74 4.28 -1.95
N HIS A 164 23.64 5.26 -2.04
CA HIS A 164 25.09 5.08 -1.98
C HIS A 164 25.62 4.64 -0.60
N GLN A 165 24.92 4.96 0.49
CA GLN A 165 25.34 4.60 1.86
C GLN A 165 25.00 3.14 2.19
N ALA A 166 23.96 2.58 1.57
CA ALA A 166 23.54 1.20 1.78
C ALA A 166 24.56 0.17 1.22
N VAL A 167 25.37 0.57 0.23
CA VAL A 167 26.36 -0.31 -0.41
C VAL A 167 27.66 -0.42 0.41
N GLN A 168 27.97 0.54 1.29
CA GLN A 168 29.27 0.59 1.99
C GLN A 168 29.33 -0.21 3.30
N ASN A 169 28.22 -0.78 3.78
CA ASN A 169 28.18 -1.56 5.03
C ASN A 169 28.25 -3.08 4.79
N GLN A 170 28.78 -3.53 3.65
CA GLN A 170 28.92 -4.96 3.31
C GLN A 170 30.37 -5.47 3.30
N ASP A 171 31.32 -4.69 3.81
CA ASP A 171 32.74 -5.07 3.93
C ASP A 171 33.15 -5.34 5.39
#